data_AF-A0A645IS13-F1
#
_entry.id   AF-A0A645IS13-F1
#
_cell.length_a   1.000
_cell.length_b   1.000
_cell.length_c   1.000
_cell.angle_alpha   90.00
_cell.angle_beta   90.00
_cell.angle_gamma   90.00
#
_symmetry.space_group_name_H-M   'P 1'
#
loop_
_entity.id
_entity.type
_entity.pdbx_description
1 polymer ?
#
loop_
_entity_poly.entity_id
_entity_poly.type
_entity_poly.pdbx_seq_one_letter_code
_entity_poly.pdbx_strand_id
1 'polypeptide(L)'
;MRFSGSGGACDIGSVVGQSMAFMELGKRKFVDKLDYLTTPGYLDGPGAREKAGLKGGGPSLVITNKATFRFDDETKKMYLESYYPGFTPEAIQEEINFTIDLSRAFEAVPPTDHELEVLRTQCDPERMVLK
;
A
#
# COMPACT_ATOMS: atom_id res chain seq x y z
N MET A 1 -1.69 11.03 -20.49
CA MET A 1 -2.80 10.09 -20.22
C MET A 1 -3.69 10.73 -19.17
N ARG A 2 -5.03 10.63 -19.28
CA ARG A 2 -5.97 11.22 -18.31
C ARG A 2 -6.82 10.11 -17.70
N PHE A 3 -6.87 10.07 -16.37
CA PHE A 3 -7.68 9.15 -15.58
C PHE A 3 -8.93 9.85 -15.02
N SER A 4 -9.81 9.09 -14.36
CA SER A 4 -11.11 9.55 -13.85
C SER A 4 -11.02 10.65 -12.78
N GLY A 5 -9.85 10.94 -12.22
CA GLY A 5 -9.64 11.94 -11.17
C GLY A 5 -9.58 11.35 -9.76
N SER A 6 -9.67 12.18 -8.72
CA SER A 6 -9.56 11.75 -7.32
C SER A 6 -10.74 10.91 -6.83
N GLY A 7 -11.94 11.18 -7.35
CA GLY A 7 -13.17 10.76 -6.68
C GLY A 7 -13.17 11.23 -5.21
N GLY A 8 -13.61 10.37 -4.29
CA GLY A 8 -13.56 10.61 -2.84
C GLY A 8 -12.24 10.20 -2.16
N ALA A 9 -11.23 9.73 -2.90
CA ALA A 9 -9.98 9.25 -2.29
C ALA A 9 -9.22 10.38 -1.57
N CYS A 10 -9.29 11.61 -2.08
CA CYS A 10 -8.68 12.77 -1.45
C CYS A 10 -9.24 13.02 -0.04
N ASP A 11 -10.57 12.96 0.11
CA ASP A 11 -11.23 13.12 1.42
C ASP A 11 -10.79 12.03 2.38
N ILE A 12 -10.77 10.76 1.90
CA ILE A 12 -10.31 9.61 2.69
C ILE A 12 -8.87 9.84 3.19
N GLY A 13 -7.95 10.22 2.30
CA GLY A 13 -6.55 10.50 2.67
C GLY A 13 -6.37 11.71 3.60
N SER A 14 -7.34 12.62 3.62
CA SER A 14 -7.27 13.87 4.38
C SER A 14 -7.79 13.73 5.81
N VAL A 15 -8.89 13.00 6.03
CA VAL A 15 -9.61 13.03 7.32
C VAL A 15 -9.73 11.69 8.03
N VAL A 16 -9.55 10.56 7.35
CA VAL A 16 -9.76 9.25 7.98
C VAL A 16 -8.57 8.88 8.88
N GLY A 17 -8.87 8.24 10.01
CA GLY A 17 -7.86 7.82 11.00
C GLY A 17 -6.82 6.84 10.44
N GLN A 18 -7.21 6.02 9.47
CA GLN A 18 -6.34 5.05 8.83
C GLN A 18 -6.77 4.81 7.38
N SER A 19 -5.86 4.94 6.42
CA SER A 19 -6.10 4.56 5.02
C SER A 19 -5.17 3.45 4.56
N MET A 20 -5.64 2.68 3.58
CA MET A 20 -4.89 1.58 2.94
C MET A 20 -4.99 1.71 1.44
N ALA A 21 -3.91 1.36 0.73
CA ALA A 21 -3.86 1.38 -0.73
C ALA A 21 -3.69 -0.03 -1.30
N PHE A 22 -4.42 -0.33 -2.37
CA PHE A 22 -4.29 -1.57 -3.13
C PHE A 22 -3.75 -1.24 -4.52
N MET A 23 -2.61 -1.83 -4.87
CA MET A 23 -2.00 -1.58 -6.17
C MET A 23 -1.07 -2.71 -6.58
N GLU A 24 -0.97 -2.98 -7.87
CA GLU A 24 0.07 -3.89 -8.37
C GLU A 24 1.47 -3.25 -8.24
N LEU A 25 2.45 -4.05 -7.83
CA LEU A 25 3.84 -3.62 -7.71
C LEU A 25 4.43 -3.33 -9.11
N GLY A 26 5.28 -2.30 -9.20
CA GLY A 26 6.03 -2.05 -10.43
C GLY A 26 6.63 -0.65 -10.53
N LYS A 27 7.74 -0.54 -11.27
CA LYS A 27 8.59 0.67 -11.36
C LYS A 27 7.82 1.93 -11.77
N ARG A 28 6.83 1.78 -12.65
CA ARG A 28 6.04 2.91 -13.16
C ARG A 28 5.02 3.43 -12.14
N LYS A 29 4.74 2.67 -11.09
CA LYS A 29 3.74 2.97 -10.06
C LYS A 29 4.40 3.42 -8.75
N PHE A 30 5.54 2.83 -8.41
CA PHE A 30 6.34 3.18 -7.23
C PHE A 30 7.51 4.08 -7.63
N VAL A 31 7.26 5.39 -7.66
CA VAL A 31 8.18 6.43 -8.16
C VAL A 31 8.58 7.42 -7.07
N ASP A 32 9.77 8.03 -7.16
CA ASP A 32 10.23 9.05 -6.21
C ASP A 32 9.34 10.30 -6.17
N LYS A 33 8.79 10.68 -7.33
CA LYS A 33 7.98 11.89 -7.49
C LYS A 33 6.78 11.59 -8.36
N LEU A 34 5.60 11.87 -7.81
CA LEU A 34 4.33 11.77 -8.53
C LEU A 34 4.21 12.91 -9.53
N ASP A 35 3.65 12.60 -10.71
CA ASP A 35 3.25 13.62 -11.69
C ASP A 35 2.08 14.48 -11.15
N TYR A 36 1.20 13.87 -10.37
CA TYR A 36 0.03 14.52 -9.79
C TYR A 36 -0.37 13.86 -8.46
N LEU A 37 -0.51 14.66 -7.41
CA LEU A 37 -0.91 14.21 -6.07
C LEU A 37 -2.43 14.28 -5.93
N THR A 38 -3.13 13.17 -6.21
CA THR A 38 -4.61 13.11 -6.08
C THR A 38 -5.08 12.91 -4.65
N THR A 39 -4.31 12.18 -3.84
CA THR A 39 -4.65 11.80 -2.47
C THR A 39 -3.43 12.03 -1.59
N PRO A 40 -3.54 12.79 -0.48
CA PRO A 40 -2.38 13.11 0.35
C PRO A 40 -1.93 11.90 1.18
N GLY A 41 -0.63 11.58 1.07
CA GLY A 41 0.07 10.66 1.97
C GLY A 41 0.69 11.40 3.17
N TYR A 42 1.94 11.07 3.52
CA TYR A 42 2.72 11.81 4.51
C TYR A 42 3.45 13.05 3.94
N LEU A 43 3.24 13.37 2.66
CA LEU A 43 3.82 14.54 2.00
C LEU A 43 5.36 14.55 2.10
N ASP A 44 5.96 15.57 2.71
CA ASP A 44 7.40 15.70 2.94
C ASP A 44 7.89 15.10 4.26
N GLY A 45 7.01 14.41 5.00
CA GLY A 45 7.38 13.59 6.16
C GLY A 45 6.74 14.03 7.49
N PRO A 46 7.45 13.90 8.62
CA PRO A 46 6.87 14.13 9.94
C PRO A 46 6.38 15.58 10.12
N GLY A 47 5.16 15.76 10.63
CA GLY A 47 4.55 17.08 10.85
C GLY A 47 3.99 17.75 9.59
N ALA A 48 4.20 17.17 8.41
CA ALA A 48 3.77 17.74 7.14
C ALA A 48 2.26 17.79 6.98
N ARG A 49 1.59 16.70 7.40
CA ARG A 49 0.14 16.56 7.30
C ARG A 49 -0.56 17.63 8.14
N GLU A 50 -0.08 17.85 9.35
CA GLU A 50 -0.58 18.83 10.31
C GLU A 50 -0.40 20.26 9.78
N LYS A 51 0.78 20.57 9.22
CA LYS A 51 1.04 21.87 8.57
C LYS A 51 0.11 22.11 7.38
N ALA A 52 -0.24 21.06 6.64
CA ALA A 52 -1.20 21.11 5.54
C ALA A 52 -2.67 21.10 5.99
N GLY A 53 -2.94 21.03 7.31
CA GLY A 53 -4.31 21.02 7.85
C GLY A 53 -5.03 19.67 7.72
N LEU A 54 -4.32 18.59 7.41
CA LEU A 54 -4.87 17.24 7.30
C LEU A 54 -5.02 16.63 8.70
N LYS A 55 -6.25 16.23 9.06
CA LYS A 55 -6.62 15.80 10.41
C LYS A 55 -6.62 14.28 10.61
N GLY A 56 -6.52 13.50 9.53
CA GLY A 56 -6.48 12.03 9.58
C GLY A 56 -5.09 11.46 9.83
N GLY A 57 -5.02 10.17 10.20
CA GLY A 57 -3.76 9.49 10.54
C GLY A 57 -2.87 9.14 9.34
N GLY A 58 -3.41 9.24 8.11
CA GLY A 58 -2.65 9.02 6.89
C GLY A 58 -2.57 7.55 6.46
N PRO A 59 -1.71 7.25 5.47
CA PRO A 59 -1.57 5.90 4.94
C PRO A 59 -0.90 5.00 5.98
N SER A 60 -1.46 3.81 6.14
CA SER A 60 -0.98 2.82 7.10
C SER A 60 -0.43 1.56 6.45
N LEU A 61 -0.96 1.19 5.29
CA LEU A 61 -0.65 -0.07 4.63
C LEU A 61 -0.80 0.09 3.12
N VAL A 62 0.16 -0.45 2.37
CA VAL A 62 0.05 -0.65 0.93
C VAL A 62 0.09 -2.15 0.67
N ILE A 63 -0.97 -2.68 0.07
CA ILE A 63 -1.09 -4.09 -0.29
C ILE A 63 -0.88 -4.22 -1.79
N THR A 64 0.03 -5.09 -2.17
CA THR A 64 0.31 -5.40 -3.58
C THR A 64 0.06 -6.86 -3.89
N ASN A 65 0.29 -7.23 -5.16
CA ASN A 65 0.27 -8.62 -5.62
C ASN A 65 1.50 -9.44 -5.16
N LYS A 66 2.51 -8.82 -4.53
CA LYS A 66 3.76 -9.49 -4.13
C LYS A 66 4.14 -9.30 -2.67
N ALA A 67 3.69 -8.21 -2.05
CA ALA A 67 4.13 -7.77 -0.74
C ALA A 67 3.17 -6.76 -0.10
N THR A 68 3.38 -6.52 1.18
CA THR A 68 2.77 -5.44 1.94
C THR A 68 3.82 -4.47 2.46
N PHE A 69 3.48 -3.19 2.49
CA PHE A 69 4.36 -2.12 2.94
C PHE A 69 3.68 -1.30 4.04
N ARG A 70 4.46 -0.89 5.02
CA ARG A 70 4.05 -0.03 6.13
C ARG A 70 4.83 1.29 6.08
N PHE A 71 4.51 2.19 7.00
CA PHE A 71 5.18 3.47 7.15
C PHE A 71 5.81 3.54 8.53
N ASP A 72 7.06 3.97 8.58
CA ASP A 72 7.79 4.12 9.83
C ASP A 72 7.18 5.26 10.67
N ASP A 73 6.98 5.03 11.97
CA ASP A 73 6.24 5.97 12.82
C ASP A 73 6.96 7.30 13.04
N GLU A 74 8.29 7.30 13.00
CA GLU A 74 9.10 8.49 13.23
C GLU A 74 9.38 9.24 11.94
N THR A 75 9.83 8.53 10.90
CA THR A 75 10.26 9.14 9.63
C THR A 75 9.15 9.27 8.60
N LYS A 76 8.04 8.55 8.78
CA LYS A 76 6.93 8.42 7.83
C LYS A 76 7.32 7.86 6.46
N LYS A 77 8.52 7.29 6.34
CA LYS A 77 8.99 6.63 5.13
C LYS A 77 8.40 5.24 5.02
N MET A 78 8.12 4.82 3.79
CA MET A 78 7.62 3.48 3.51
C MET A 78 8.73 2.44 3.67
N TYR A 79 8.40 1.29 4.25
CA TYR A 79 9.30 0.14 4.38
C TYR A 79 8.57 -1.16 4.01
N LEU A 80 9.32 -2.20 3.66
CA LEU A 80 8.76 -3.53 3.37
C LEU A 80 8.38 -4.22 4.68
N GLU A 81 7.09 -4.47 4.90
CA GLU A 81 6.60 -5.21 6.07
C GLU A 81 6.68 -6.72 5.83
N SER A 82 6.03 -7.20 4.78
CA SER A 82 6.08 -8.61 4.43
C SER A 82 6.04 -8.85 2.93
N TYR A 83 6.55 -9.99 2.50
CA TYR A 83 6.51 -10.46 1.12
C TYR A 83 5.80 -11.81 1.04
N TYR A 84 5.12 -12.08 -0.07
CA TYR A 84 4.40 -13.33 -0.24
C TYR A 84 5.34 -14.47 -0.65
N PRO A 85 4.97 -15.72 -0.35
CA PRO A 85 5.75 -16.89 -0.75
C PRO A 85 6.11 -16.89 -2.24
N GLY A 86 7.37 -17.20 -2.54
CA GLY A 86 7.92 -17.19 -3.91
C GLY A 86 8.50 -15.86 -4.37
N PHE A 87 8.42 -14.80 -3.55
CA PHE A 87 9.14 -13.53 -3.77
C PHE A 87 10.26 -13.34 -2.74
N THR A 88 11.21 -12.45 -3.03
CA THR A 88 12.25 -12.03 -2.09
C THR A 88 12.25 -10.51 -1.92
N PRO A 89 12.72 -9.99 -0.77
CA PRO A 89 12.87 -8.55 -0.55
C PRO A 89 13.67 -7.84 -1.65
N GLU A 90 14.72 -8.47 -2.18
CA GLU A 90 15.58 -7.91 -3.22
C GLU A 90 14.84 -7.79 -4.55
N ALA A 91 14.11 -8.83 -4.97
CA ALA A 91 13.30 -8.80 -6.18
C ALA A 91 12.19 -7.73 -6.09
N ILE A 92 11.63 -7.52 -4.90
CA ILE A 92 10.66 -6.44 -4.65
C ILE A 92 11.31 -5.05 -4.79
N GLN A 93 12.49 -4.86 -4.21
CA GLN A 93 13.24 -3.60 -4.34
C GLN A 93 13.59 -3.30 -5.80
N GLU A 94 13.88 -4.32 -6.60
CA GLU A 94 14.11 -4.15 -8.05
C GLU A 94 12.89 -3.62 -8.80
N GLU A 95 11.68 -3.69 -8.25
CA GLU A 95 10.45 -3.18 -8.87
C GLU A 95 10.02 -1.79 -8.37
N ILE A 96 10.80 -1.18 -7.49
CA ILE A 96 10.51 0.13 -6.90
C ILE A 96 11.64 1.10 -7.30
N ASN A 97 11.29 2.31 -7.75
CA ASN A 97 12.30 3.27 -8.21
C ASN A 97 12.99 4.06 -7.09
N PHE A 98 12.68 3.76 -5.83
CA PHE A 98 13.30 4.38 -4.67
C PHE A 98 13.73 3.32 -3.66
N THR A 99 14.69 3.65 -2.80
CA THR A 99 15.19 2.73 -1.78
C THR A 99 14.20 2.61 -0.63
N ILE A 100 13.91 1.38 -0.22
CA ILE A 100 13.09 1.06 0.96
C ILE A 100 13.88 0.25 1.98
N ASP A 101 13.49 0.36 3.25
CA ASP A 101 14.04 -0.48 4.31
C ASP A 101 13.49 -1.91 4.18
N LEU A 102 14.40 -2.88 4.05
CA LEU A 102 14.12 -4.31 3.94
C LEU A 102 14.42 -5.07 5.24
N SER A 103 15.04 -4.43 6.23
CA SER A 103 15.52 -5.08 7.46
C SER A 103 14.40 -5.65 8.34
N ARG A 104 13.19 -5.15 8.14
CA ARG A 104 11.98 -5.54 8.88
C ARG A 104 11.13 -6.57 8.14
N ALA A 105 11.52 -6.93 6.91
CA ALA A 105 10.71 -7.76 6.04
C ALA A 105 10.67 -9.21 6.52
N PHE A 106 9.48 -9.81 6.51
CA PHE A 106 9.28 -11.23 6.77
C PHE A 106 8.39 -11.87 5.70
N GLU A 107 8.52 -13.18 5.51
CA GLU A 107 7.63 -13.92 4.60
C GLU A 107 6.23 -14.02 5.23
N ALA A 108 5.21 -13.60 4.49
CA ALA A 108 3.83 -13.63 4.93
C ALA A 108 3.33 -15.08 5.07
N VAL A 109 2.54 -15.33 6.12
CA VAL A 109 1.91 -16.63 6.33
C VAL A 109 0.85 -16.86 5.25
N PRO A 110 0.88 -17.99 4.53
CA PRO A 110 -0.17 -18.34 3.58
C PRO A 110 -1.54 -18.42 4.26
N PRO A 111 -2.64 -18.10 3.56
CA PRO A 111 -3.99 -18.31 4.09
C PRO A 111 -4.21 -19.77 4.48
N THR A 112 -4.95 -19.97 5.55
CA THR A 112 -5.35 -21.31 6.01
C THR A 112 -6.38 -21.94 5.07
N ASP A 113 -6.49 -23.27 5.11
CA ASP A 113 -7.49 -23.99 4.31
C ASP A 113 -8.92 -23.51 4.61
N HIS A 114 -9.22 -23.18 5.87
CA HIS A 114 -10.52 -22.66 6.27
C HIS A 114 -10.80 -21.26 5.69
N GLU A 115 -9.81 -20.35 5.73
CA GLU A 115 -9.96 -19.03 5.11
C GLU A 115 -10.17 -19.14 3.60
N LEU A 116 -9.46 -20.05 2.93
CA LEU A 116 -9.64 -20.31 1.51
C LEU A 116 -11.02 -20.91 1.20
N GLU A 117 -11.53 -21.80 2.05
CA GLU A 117 -12.88 -22.35 1.92
C GLU A 117 -13.93 -21.25 2.03
N VAL A 118 -13.88 -20.45 3.10
CA VAL A 118 -14.81 -19.31 3.32
C VAL A 118 -14.75 -18.35 2.15
N LEU A 119 -13.54 -17.99 1.70
CA LEU A 119 -13.36 -17.07 0.59
C LEU A 119 -14.02 -17.59 -0.70
N ARG A 120 -13.84 -18.87 -1.02
CA ARG A 120 -14.31 -19.49 -2.28
C ARG A 120 -15.78 -19.92 -2.27
N THR A 121 -16.37 -20.11 -1.10
CA THR A 121 -17.74 -20.67 -0.98
C THR A 121 -18.76 -19.68 -0.42
N GLN A 122 -18.32 -18.69 0.37
CA GLN A 122 -19.20 -17.73 1.03
C GLN A 122 -18.96 -16.29 0.53
N CYS A 123 -17.70 -15.87 0.40
CA CYS A 123 -17.38 -14.49 0.01
C CYS A 123 -17.45 -14.26 -1.51
N ASP A 124 -16.89 -15.16 -2.31
CA ASP A 124 -16.90 -15.07 -3.78
C ASP A 124 -17.28 -16.42 -4.45
N PRO A 125 -18.48 -16.97 -4.17
CA PRO A 125 -18.91 -18.25 -4.73
C PRO A 125 -19.02 -18.25 -6.26
N GLU A 126 -19.35 -17.09 -6.84
CA GLU A 126 -19.50 -16.91 -8.30
C GLU A 126 -18.19 -16.59 -9.01
N ARG A 127 -17.07 -16.46 -8.27
CA ARG A 127 -15.73 -16.18 -8.81
C ARG A 127 -15.67 -14.89 -9.63
N MET A 128 -16.35 -13.86 -9.16
CA MET A 128 -16.36 -12.55 -9.80
C MET A 128 -15.02 -11.83 -9.64
N VAL A 129 -14.31 -12.09 -8.55
CA VAL A 129 -13.01 -11.50 -8.23
C VAL A 129 -11.89 -12.53 -8.38
N LEU A 130 -12.07 -13.71 -7.79
CA LEU A 130 -11.15 -14.85 -7.89
C LEU A 130 -11.33 -15.58 -9.22
N LYS A 131 -10.70 -15.06 -10.28
CA LYS A 131 -10.71 -15.70 -11.61
C LYS A 131 -9.84 -16.95 -11.67
#